data_AF-A0A833IQQ5-F1
#
_entry.id   AF-A0A833IQQ5-F1
#
_cell.length_a   1.000
_cell.length_b   1.000
_cell.length_c   1.000
_cell.angle_alpha   90.00
_cell.angle_beta   90.00
_cell.angle_gamma   90.00
#
_symmetry.space_group_name_H-M   'P 1'
#
loop_
_entity.id
_entity.type
_entity.pdbx_description
1 polymer ?
#
loop_
_entity_poly.entity_id
_entity_poly.type
_entity_poly.pdbx_seq_one_letter_code
_entity_poly.pdbx_strand_id
1 'polypeptide(L)'
;MALLGTRDLGRLQERGIKLDTDGFGQIIEFTPTGLAWLLNFVYAASPQSRAVTLGLLKAISGWARPPSWRELRYRAVECSVYDDAVYYNLMFYLNGSPPKLFSSLYPNATDVGTLVVPASGLAGIRPRDNQEVRIMFSDAERQRLLAGDVLVAGREEEPA
;
A
#
# COMPACT_ATOMS: atom_id res chain seq x y z
N MET A 1 -6.12 -22.02 -12.50
CA MET A 1 -5.20 -21.11 -11.78
C MET A 1 -5.18 -19.78 -12.53
N ALA A 2 -5.31 -18.65 -11.83
CA ALA A 2 -5.24 -17.34 -12.49
C ALA A 2 -3.78 -17.02 -12.86
N LEU A 3 -3.53 -16.81 -14.15
CA LEU A 3 -2.26 -16.31 -14.67
C LEU A 3 -2.41 -14.82 -15.02
N LEU A 4 -1.39 -14.02 -14.71
CA LEU A 4 -1.29 -12.62 -15.14
C LEU A 4 -0.63 -12.60 -16.52
N GLY A 5 -1.33 -12.05 -17.51
CA GLY A 5 -0.73 -11.80 -18.83
C GLY A 5 0.08 -10.50 -18.86
N THR A 6 0.82 -10.26 -19.93
CA THR A 6 1.59 -9.01 -20.13
C THR A 6 0.71 -7.76 -20.00
N ARG A 7 -0.54 -7.82 -20.48
CA ARG A 7 -1.50 -6.72 -20.35
C ARG A 7 -1.92 -6.48 -18.89
N ASP A 8 -2.05 -7.54 -18.10
CA ASP A 8 -2.38 -7.41 -16.68
C ASP A 8 -1.22 -6.74 -15.93
N LEU A 9 0.01 -7.18 -16.22
CA LEU A 9 1.23 -6.62 -15.64
C LEU A 9 1.41 -5.13 -15.99
N GLY A 10 1.21 -4.76 -17.25
CA GLY A 10 1.28 -3.34 -17.67
C GLY A 10 0.27 -2.46 -16.93
N ARG A 11 -0.99 -2.92 -16.81
CA ARG A 11 -2.02 -2.19 -16.06
C ARG A 11 -1.73 -2.10 -14.57
N LEU A 12 -1.17 -3.16 -13.99
CA LEU A 12 -0.77 -3.14 -12.58
C LEU A 12 0.36 -2.13 -12.36
N GLN A 13 1.33 -2.08 -13.27
CA GLN A 13 2.43 -1.13 -13.22
C GLN A 13 1.94 0.33 -13.35
N GLU A 14 1.03 0.62 -14.28
CA GLU A 14 0.37 1.94 -14.40
C GLU A 14 -0.37 2.34 -13.12
N ARG A 15 -0.89 1.36 -12.38
CA ARG A 15 -1.56 1.56 -11.09
C ARG A 15 -0.57 1.61 -9.92
N GLY A 16 0.72 1.52 -10.18
CA GLY A 16 1.76 1.57 -9.16
C GLY A 16 1.86 0.28 -8.34
N ILE A 17 1.57 -0.87 -8.95
CA ILE A 17 1.72 -2.22 -8.40
C ILE A 17 2.73 -2.97 -9.27
N LYS A 18 3.85 -3.37 -8.68
CA LYS A 18 4.89 -4.15 -9.36
C LYS A 18 4.98 -5.54 -8.75
N LEU A 19 5.22 -6.53 -9.61
CA LEU A 19 5.46 -7.91 -9.22
C LEU A 19 6.88 -8.27 -9.64
N ASP A 20 7.63 -8.81 -8.71
CA ASP A 20 8.94 -9.38 -8.94
C ASP A 20 8.98 -10.82 -8.41
N THR A 21 9.93 -11.61 -8.91
CA THR A 21 10.15 -12.97 -8.44
C THR A 21 11.62 -13.12 -8.12
N ASP A 22 11.94 -13.49 -6.89
CA ASP A 22 13.30 -13.82 -6.48
C ASP A 22 13.45 -15.32 -6.23
N GLY A 23 14.64 -15.75 -5.80
CA GLY A 23 14.92 -17.16 -5.51
C GLY A 23 14.13 -17.73 -4.33
N PHE A 24 13.43 -16.91 -3.55
CA PHE A 24 12.75 -17.30 -2.31
C PHE A 24 11.22 -17.15 -2.40
N GLY A 25 10.70 -16.41 -3.37
CA GLY A 25 9.28 -16.25 -3.57
C GLY A 25 8.90 -15.09 -4.48
N GLN A 26 7.68 -14.58 -4.26
CA GLN A 26 7.14 -13.45 -5.00
C GLN A 26 7.25 -12.17 -4.18
N ILE A 27 7.83 -11.12 -4.75
CA ILE A 27 7.82 -9.79 -4.15
C ILE A 27 6.72 -8.97 -4.84
N ILE A 28 5.85 -8.35 -4.06
CA ILE A 28 4.84 -7.42 -4.56
C ILE A 28 5.08 -6.05 -3.97
N GLU A 29 5.34 -5.08 -4.82
CA GLU A 29 5.63 -3.71 -4.44
C GLU A 29 4.42 -2.82 -4.75
N PHE A 30 3.94 -2.11 -3.75
CA PHE A 30 2.87 -1.12 -3.87
C PHE A 30 3.45 0.28 -3.66
N THR A 31 3.23 1.18 -4.60
CA THR A 31 3.28 2.62 -4.30
C THR A 31 2.03 3.03 -3.52
N PRO A 32 1.95 4.25 -2.96
CA PRO A 32 0.71 4.75 -2.37
C PRO A 32 -0.46 4.75 -3.35
N THR A 33 -0.23 4.98 -4.64
CA THR A 33 -1.24 4.84 -5.69
C THR A 33 -1.72 3.39 -5.83
N GLY A 34 -0.80 2.42 -5.83
CA GLY A 34 -1.15 1.00 -5.85
C GLY A 34 -1.94 0.57 -4.62
N LEU A 35 -1.58 1.11 -3.46
CA LEU A 35 -2.31 0.88 -2.22
C LEU A 35 -3.71 1.50 -2.26
N ALA A 36 -3.89 2.66 -2.90
CA ALA A 36 -5.20 3.27 -3.11
C ALA A 36 -6.12 2.37 -3.95
N TRP A 37 -5.59 1.78 -5.04
CA TRP A 37 -6.31 0.79 -5.86
C TRP A 37 -6.74 -0.43 -5.06
N LEU A 38 -5.80 -1.01 -4.33
CA LEU A 38 -6.03 -2.19 -3.51
C LEU A 38 -7.10 -1.95 -2.44
N LEU A 39 -6.99 -0.87 -1.68
CA LEU A 39 -7.93 -0.56 -0.60
C LEU A 39 -9.32 -0.20 -1.14
N ASN A 40 -9.41 0.56 -2.23
CA ASN A 40 -10.69 0.85 -2.88
C ASN A 40 -11.33 -0.43 -3.43
N PHE A 41 -10.54 -1.34 -4.02
CA PHE A 41 -11.04 -2.62 -4.50
C PHE A 41 -11.61 -3.45 -3.36
N VAL A 42 -10.86 -3.59 -2.26
CA VAL A 42 -11.31 -4.33 -1.07
C VAL A 42 -12.57 -3.69 -0.47
N TYR A 43 -12.65 -2.37 -0.46
CA TYR A 43 -13.82 -1.64 0.06
C TYR A 43 -15.06 -1.84 -0.82
N ALA A 44 -14.94 -1.71 -2.14
CA ALA A 44 -16.07 -1.77 -3.05
C ALA A 44 -16.50 -3.21 -3.40
N ALA A 45 -15.54 -4.09 -3.68
CA ALA A 45 -15.81 -5.46 -4.12
C ALA A 45 -15.99 -6.43 -2.94
N SER A 46 -15.60 -6.05 -1.72
CA SER A 46 -15.71 -6.87 -0.49
C SER A 46 -15.31 -8.34 -0.73
N PRO A 47 -14.08 -8.61 -1.21
CA PRO A 47 -13.68 -9.96 -1.59
C PRO A 47 -13.69 -10.90 -0.38
N GLN A 48 -14.10 -12.15 -0.60
CA GLN A 48 -14.15 -13.19 0.44
C GLN A 48 -12.78 -13.47 1.07
N SER A 49 -11.70 -13.34 0.29
CA SER A 49 -10.32 -13.41 0.78
C SER A 49 -9.61 -12.10 0.51
N ARG A 50 -8.88 -11.62 1.52
CA ARG A 50 -8.00 -10.46 1.43
C ARG A 50 -6.52 -10.86 1.30
N ALA A 51 -6.23 -12.13 1.05
CA ALA A 51 -4.87 -12.55 0.73
C ALA A 51 -4.44 -11.97 -0.61
N VAL A 52 -3.18 -11.52 -0.72
CA VAL A 52 -2.64 -10.94 -1.97
C VAL A 52 -2.33 -12.07 -2.96
N THR A 53 -3.36 -12.58 -3.62
CA THR A 53 -3.25 -13.65 -4.61
C THR A 53 -3.10 -13.10 -6.02
N LEU A 54 -2.58 -13.90 -6.96
CA LEU A 54 -2.61 -13.56 -8.39
C LEU A 54 -4.04 -13.29 -8.89
N GLY A 55 -5.04 -13.96 -8.31
CA GLY A 55 -6.45 -13.71 -8.63
C GLY A 55 -6.91 -12.32 -8.19
N LEU A 56 -6.48 -11.86 -7.00
CA LEU A 56 -6.74 -10.50 -6.53
C LEU A 56 -6.07 -9.47 -7.44
N LEU A 57 -4.80 -9.67 -7.77
CA LEU A 57 -4.05 -8.76 -8.66
C LEU A 57 -4.67 -8.72 -10.05
N LYS A 58 -5.14 -9.85 -10.57
CA LYS A 58 -5.86 -9.91 -11.85
C LYS A 58 -7.23 -9.20 -11.77
N ALA A 59 -7.93 -9.33 -10.65
CA ALA A 59 -9.17 -8.59 -10.45
C ALA A 59 -8.91 -7.08 -10.40
N ILE A 60 -7.85 -6.66 -9.70
CA ILE A 60 -7.41 -5.26 -9.66
C ILE A 60 -7.03 -4.81 -11.06
N SER A 61 -6.20 -5.53 -11.84
CA SER A 61 -5.79 -5.10 -13.19
C SER A 61 -6.97 -4.83 -14.13
N GLY A 62 -8.06 -5.59 -13.99
CA GLY A 62 -9.29 -5.43 -14.77
C GLY A 62 -10.30 -4.44 -14.20
N TRP A 63 -10.11 -3.98 -12.96
CA TRP A 63 -11.11 -3.17 -12.26
C TRP A 63 -11.13 -1.73 -12.76
N ALA A 64 -12.30 -1.19 -13.03
CA ALA A 64 -12.50 0.22 -13.34
C ALA A 64 -12.73 1.02 -12.06
N ARG A 65 -12.26 2.27 -12.04
CA ARG A 65 -12.47 3.19 -10.92
C ARG A 65 -13.98 3.43 -10.74
N PRO A 66 -14.58 3.10 -9.59
CA PRO A 66 -16.00 3.34 -9.36
C PRO A 66 -16.27 4.83 -9.04
N PRO A 67 -17.52 5.31 -9.19
CA PRO A 67 -17.91 6.66 -8.75
C PRO A 67 -17.69 6.91 -7.25
N SER A 68 -17.72 5.85 -6.45
CA SER A 68 -17.46 5.89 -5.00
C SER A 68 -15.97 5.86 -4.64
N TRP A 69 -15.07 6.06 -5.60
CA TRP A 69 -13.64 6.05 -5.37
C TRP A 69 -13.22 7.10 -4.34
N ARG A 70 -12.34 6.69 -3.44
CA ARG A 70 -11.82 7.54 -2.37
C ARG A 70 -10.32 7.70 -2.51
N GLU A 71 -9.85 8.92 -2.34
CA GLU A 71 -8.41 9.17 -2.21
C GLU A 71 -7.86 8.42 -0.98
N LEU A 72 -6.64 7.91 -1.12
CA LEU A 72 -5.86 7.38 -0.01
C LEU A 72 -5.20 8.55 0.70
N ARG A 73 -5.34 8.60 2.03
CA ARG A 73 -4.61 9.52 2.90
C ARG A 73 -3.67 8.74 3.78
N TYR A 74 -2.47 9.28 3.96
CA TYR A 74 -1.43 8.66 4.76
C TYR A 74 -0.55 9.68 5.44
N ARG A 75 -0.07 9.32 6.64
CA ARG A 75 0.82 10.17 7.45
C ARG A 75 1.68 9.30 8.35
N ALA A 76 2.84 9.81 8.74
CA ALA A 76 3.56 9.31 9.89
C ALA A 76 3.08 10.05 11.16
N VAL A 77 3.04 9.34 12.27
CA VAL A 77 2.75 9.90 13.60
C VAL A 77 3.89 9.54 14.52
N GLU A 78 4.54 10.55 15.06
CA GLU A 78 5.57 10.36 16.07
C GLU A 78 4.97 9.80 17.36
N CYS A 79 5.69 8.87 17.96
CA CYS A 79 5.36 8.24 19.22
C CYS A 79 6.62 8.29 20.09
N SER A 80 6.60 9.17 21.09
CA SER A 80 7.64 9.26 22.12
C SER A 80 7.36 8.16 23.15
N VAL A 81 8.08 7.04 23.06
CA VAL A 81 7.84 5.85 23.90
C VAL A 81 8.95 5.63 24.93
N TYR A 82 10.21 5.93 24.57
CA TYR A 82 11.36 5.82 25.46
C TYR A 82 12.14 7.13 25.46
N ASP A 83 12.87 7.39 26.56
CA ASP A 83 13.41 8.71 26.92
C ASP A 83 14.15 9.45 25.78
N ASP A 84 14.86 8.72 24.92
CA ASP A 84 15.63 9.29 23.80
C ASP A 84 15.23 8.76 22.41
N ALA A 85 14.14 8.01 22.30
CA ALA A 85 13.77 7.29 21.07
C ALA A 85 12.42 7.74 20.51
N VAL A 86 12.44 8.33 19.30
CA VAL A 86 11.23 8.67 18.53
C VAL A 86 10.89 7.53 17.59
N TYR A 87 9.71 6.95 17.78
CA TYR A 87 9.14 5.95 16.89
C TYR A 87 8.14 6.63 15.95
N TYR A 88 7.97 6.09 14.75
CA TYR A 88 6.95 6.58 13.82
C TYR A 88 5.94 5.49 13.55
N ASN A 89 4.66 5.82 13.69
CA ASN A 89 3.57 4.96 13.24
C ASN A 89 3.04 5.47 11.91
N LEU A 90 3.15 4.65 10.86
CA LEU A 90 2.52 4.96 9.58
C LEU A 90 1.04 4.59 9.61
N MET A 91 0.21 5.54 9.21
CA MET A 91 -1.24 5.41 9.13
C MET A 91 -1.73 5.56 7.70
N PHE A 92 -2.63 4.67 7.26
CA PHE A 92 -3.28 4.71 5.94
C PHE A 92 -4.79 4.59 6.10
N TYR A 93 -5.53 5.39 5.33
CA TYR A 93 -6.98 5.33 5.26
C TYR A 93 -7.51 5.86 3.93
N LEU A 94 -8.63 5.28 3.47
CA LEU A 94 -9.43 5.93 2.44
C LEU A 94 -10.19 7.10 3.07
N ASN A 95 -10.33 8.20 2.36
CA ASN A 95 -11.10 9.34 2.84
C ASN A 95 -12.52 8.90 3.28
N GLY A 96 -12.96 9.37 4.46
CA GLY A 96 -14.22 8.95 5.07
C GLY A 96 -14.24 7.48 5.57
N SER A 97 -13.08 6.87 5.84
CA SER A 97 -12.97 5.57 6.52
C SER A 97 -12.00 5.65 7.70
N PRO A 98 -12.17 4.79 8.73
CA PRO A 98 -11.20 4.71 9.82
C PRO A 98 -9.80 4.30 9.33
N PRO A 99 -8.71 4.72 10.03
CA PRO A 99 -7.36 4.23 9.77
C PRO A 99 -7.26 2.71 9.92
N LYS A 100 -6.61 2.06 8.95
CA LYS A 100 -6.53 0.60 8.85
C LYS A 100 -5.12 0.01 8.87
N LEU A 101 -4.08 0.84 8.93
CA LEU A 101 -2.70 0.43 9.16
C LEU A 101 -2.13 1.17 10.37
N PHE A 102 -1.45 0.43 11.23
CA PHE A 102 -0.42 0.94 12.12
C PHE A 102 0.82 0.06 11.93
N SER A 103 1.86 0.61 11.30
CA SER A 103 3.16 -0.03 11.30
C SER A 103 4.12 0.87 12.04
N SER A 104 4.73 0.33 13.09
CA SER A 104 5.75 1.02 13.86
C SER A 104 7.09 0.88 13.14
N LEU A 105 7.64 2.00 12.72
CA LEU A 105 9.01 2.12 12.27
C LEU A 105 9.89 2.18 13.53
N TYR A 106 10.99 1.42 13.51
CA TYR A 106 11.98 1.41 14.59
C TYR A 106 12.54 2.82 14.85
N PRO A 107 12.99 3.10 16.08
CA PRO A 107 13.60 4.38 16.37
C PRO A 107 14.90 4.46 15.58
N ASN A 108 15.14 5.59 14.90
CA ASN A 108 16.20 5.77 13.90
C ASN A 108 15.96 5.11 12.54
N ALA A 109 14.72 4.78 12.18
CA ALA A 109 14.36 4.50 10.79
C ALA A 109 14.50 5.80 9.95
N THR A 110 15.74 6.18 9.64
CA THR A 110 16.06 7.16 8.58
C THR A 110 15.63 6.65 7.21
N ASP A 111 15.35 5.35 7.10
CA ASP A 111 14.92 4.68 5.89
C ASP A 111 13.43 4.31 5.93
N VAL A 112 12.57 5.31 5.72
CA VAL A 112 11.13 5.10 5.43
C VAL A 112 10.93 4.73 3.95
N GLY A 113 11.99 4.42 3.18
CA GLY A 113 11.88 4.20 1.73
C GLY A 113 11.03 2.98 1.37
N THR A 114 11.13 1.92 2.17
CA THR A 114 10.41 0.66 1.96
C THR A 114 9.80 0.18 3.26
N LEU A 115 8.48 0.00 3.29
CA LEU A 115 7.78 -0.65 4.39
C LEU A 115 7.42 -2.09 4.00
N VAL A 116 7.95 -3.07 4.72
CA VAL A 116 7.55 -4.47 4.58
C VAL A 116 6.25 -4.71 5.35
N VAL A 117 5.23 -5.23 4.66
CA VAL A 117 3.95 -5.59 5.28
C VAL A 117 4.14 -6.87 6.08
N PRO A 118 3.82 -6.87 7.39
CA PRO A 118 3.97 -8.05 8.22
C PRO A 118 3.00 -9.16 7.80
N ALA A 119 3.34 -10.41 8.10
CA ALA A 119 2.49 -11.58 7.81
C ALA A 119 1.11 -11.51 8.49
N SER A 120 0.99 -10.79 9.61
CA SER A 120 -0.29 -10.48 10.28
C SER A 120 -1.26 -9.68 9.39
N GLY A 121 -0.71 -9.01 8.36
CA GLY A 121 -1.43 -8.28 7.34
C GLY A 121 -1.67 -6.80 7.66
N LEU A 122 -2.16 -6.10 6.64
CA LEU A 122 -2.39 -4.66 6.57
C LEU A 122 -3.85 -4.41 6.24
N ALA A 123 -4.64 -3.75 7.11
CA ALA A 123 -6.06 -3.53 6.84
C ALA A 123 -6.87 -4.82 6.51
N GLY A 124 -6.41 -5.96 7.02
CA GLY A 124 -6.94 -7.29 6.69
C GLY A 124 -6.36 -7.92 5.42
N ILE A 125 -5.47 -7.25 4.71
CA ILE A 125 -4.74 -7.73 3.52
C ILE A 125 -3.53 -8.52 3.98
N ARG A 126 -3.41 -9.78 3.56
CA ARG A 126 -2.36 -10.68 4.08
C ARG A 126 -1.43 -11.15 2.95
N PRO A 127 -0.11 -10.99 3.10
CA PRO A 127 0.85 -11.73 2.29
C PRO A 127 0.63 -13.24 2.44
N ARG A 128 1.03 -14.02 1.42
CA ARG A 128 1.12 -15.49 1.53
C ARG A 128 2.49 -15.91 2.06
N ASP A 129 2.60 -17.16 2.52
CA ASP A 129 3.83 -17.69 3.15
C ASP A 129 5.09 -17.60 2.26
N ASN A 130 4.93 -17.58 0.93
CA ASN A 130 6.01 -17.47 -0.05
C ASN A 130 6.03 -16.10 -0.76
N GLN A 131 5.54 -15.06 -0.09
CA GLN A 131 5.34 -13.76 -0.67
C GLN A 131 5.75 -12.64 0.29
N GLU A 132 6.53 -11.71 -0.21
CA GLU A 132 6.83 -10.47 0.47
C GLU A 132 6.00 -9.34 -0.16
N VAL A 133 5.38 -8.51 0.68
CA VAL A 133 4.65 -7.32 0.21
C VAL A 133 5.33 -6.09 0.76
N ARG A 134 5.70 -5.17 -0.13
CA ARG A 134 6.40 -3.91 0.18
C ARG A 134 5.52 -2.73 -0.18
N ILE A 135 5.63 -1.66 0.60
CA ILE A 135 5.11 -0.34 0.25
C ILE A 135 6.31 0.58 0.02
N MET A 136 6.39 1.16 -1.17
CA MET A 136 7.51 1.98 -1.63
C MET A 136 7.11 3.45 -1.59
N PHE A 137 7.93 4.30 -0.97
CA PHE A 137 7.74 5.75 -0.98
C PHE A 137 8.87 6.41 -1.77
N SER A 138 8.55 7.47 -2.50
CA SER A 138 9.56 8.34 -3.08
C SER A 138 10.29 9.13 -1.99
N ASP A 139 11.49 9.65 -2.32
CA ASP A 139 12.25 10.47 -1.38
C ASP A 139 11.50 11.73 -0.94
N ALA A 140 10.73 12.35 -1.85
CA ALA A 140 9.90 13.51 -1.56
C ALA A 140 8.75 13.16 -0.59
N GLU A 141 8.08 12.02 -0.79
CA GLU A 141 7.05 11.55 0.14
C GLU A 141 7.64 11.24 1.50
N ARG A 142 8.82 10.59 1.56
CA ARG A 142 9.52 10.31 2.82
C ARG A 142 9.78 11.58 3.61
N GLN A 143 10.37 12.60 2.99
CA GLN A 143 10.67 13.86 3.67
C GLN A 143 9.42 14.51 4.25
N ARG A 144 8.33 14.50 3.50
CA ARG A 144 7.05 15.08 3.95
C ARG A 144 6.40 14.25 5.05
N LEU A 145 6.44 12.92 4.97
CA LEU A 145 5.95 12.04 6.03
C LEU A 145 6.70 12.27 7.34
N LEU A 146 8.03 12.40 7.28
CA LEU A 146 8.87 12.71 8.44
C LEU A 146 8.61 14.12 8.99
N ALA A 147 8.19 15.07 8.16
CA ALA A 147 7.73 16.39 8.60
C ALA A 147 6.32 16.38 9.23
N GLY A 148 5.64 15.21 9.25
CA GLY A 148 4.29 15.06 9.80
C GLY A 148 3.16 15.42 8.83
N ASP A 149 3.46 15.66 7.55
CA ASP A 149 2.45 15.98 6.55
C ASP A 149 1.43 14.85 6.36
N VAL A 150 0.20 15.26 6.01
CA VAL A 150 -0.78 14.34 5.44
C VAL A 150 -0.60 14.32 3.93
N LEU A 151 -0.23 13.15 3.41
CA LEU A 151 -0.09 12.90 1.99
C LEU A 151 -1.34 12.24 1.42
N VAL A 152 -1.52 12.42 0.11
CA VAL A 152 -2.71 11.97 -0.61
C VAL A 152 -2.33 11.29 -1.92
N ALA A 153 -2.89 10.12 -2.18
CA ALA A 153 -2.70 9.37 -3.41
C ALA A 153 -4.03 8.93 -4.03
N GLY A 154 -4.01 8.64 -5.34
CA GLY A 154 -5.20 8.21 -6.08
C GLY A 154 -6.22 9.33 -6.32
N ARG A 155 -5.79 10.60 -6.39
CA ARG A 155 -6.63 11.67 -6.94
C ARG A 155 -6.78 11.49 -8.44
N GLU A 156 -7.89 11.95 -8.99
CA GLU A 156 -7.89 12.35 -10.40
C GLU A 156 -6.97 13.57 -10.46
N GLU A 157 -5.93 13.54 -11.30
CA GLU A 157 -5.33 14.81 -11.72
C GLU A 157 -6.48 15.59 -12.35
N GLU A 158 -6.81 16.75 -11.79
CA GLU A 158 -7.69 17.68 -12.49
C GLU A 158 -7.07 17.90 -13.87
N PRO A 159 -7.83 17.75 -14.97
CA PRO A 159 -7.33 18.20 -16.25
C PRO A 159 -7.02 19.69 -16.11
N ALA A 160 -5.77 20.05 -16.40
CA ALA A 160 -5.29 21.42 -16.45
C ALA A 160 -6.11 22.28 -17.43
#